data_AF-A0A402AV68-F1
#
_entry.id   AF-A0A402AV68-F1
#
_cell.length_a   1.000
_cell.length_b   1.000
_cell.length_c   1.000
_cell.angle_alpha   90.00
_cell.angle_beta   90.00
_cell.angle_gamma   90.00
#
_symmetry.space_group_name_H-M   'P 1'
#
loop_
_entity.id
_entity.type
_entity.pdbx_description
1 polymer ?
#
loop_
_entity_poly.entity_id
_entity_poly.type
_entity_poly.pdbx_seq_one_letter_code
_entity_poly.pdbx_strand_id
1 'polypeptide(L)'
;MNFAAKSTAAGIPGNPIAKAQEHTLLLIDTDEMRAQNLASVLTLAGLRAIVVPNTYQAFERFLQQRFKPELILLGQPEERSTQLFARFFQRLIQEFQQETPILSSANFQLADGNLLLADTFASTSVHVVSQRNSEVLKKIWRVLPSTQISLKLIENPIVLEPLSRLGLLPRVTQKKLSIASHFHDQLKAARRIILDSQWDNLMTDVGLAQFRKEENWPAATEQYIIPPEYTTCLNRAVMFSNPEQPAQQAYTWANQVDADILQRVALIFLLQQAPKVIGKDLTMRTMLNAFVNEINSVRGEKLADWKRLEDGSFIFVFYSNLFAYGFMGAEQPTCYVWQASFDKMLELGKQQKYWHVREIECSSQSHTGHCAFLFTPRSA
;
A
#
# COMPACT_ATOMS: atom_id res chain seq x y z
N MET A 1 13.68 6.93 26.05
CA MET A 1 12.73 7.80 25.32
C MET A 1 11.40 7.08 25.29
N ASN A 2 10.35 7.66 25.87
CA ASN A 2 9.07 6.95 25.97
C ASN A 2 8.26 7.24 24.69
N PHE A 3 8.24 6.32 23.74
CA PHE A 3 7.32 6.41 22.59
C PHE A 3 5.92 6.11 23.12
N ALA A 4 5.27 7.11 23.71
CA ALA A 4 3.96 6.97 24.34
C ALA A 4 3.05 6.17 23.41
N ALA A 5 2.39 5.15 23.95
CA ALA A 5 1.32 4.49 23.24
C ALA A 5 0.26 5.57 22.98
N LYS A 6 0.22 6.14 21.76
CA LYS A 6 -1.07 6.50 21.22
C LYS A 6 -1.85 5.19 21.27
N SER A 7 -2.82 5.14 22.16
CA SER A 7 -3.70 4.01 22.40
C SER A 7 -4.31 3.55 21.06
N THR A 8 -3.60 2.71 20.31
CA THR A 8 -4.24 1.68 19.51
C THR A 8 -4.62 0.65 20.55
N ALA A 9 -5.85 0.80 21.08
CA ALA A 9 -6.41 -0.16 22.00
C ALA A 9 -6.11 -1.57 21.50
N ALA A 10 -5.61 -2.43 22.38
CA ALA A 10 -5.52 -3.84 22.09
C ALA A 10 -6.94 -4.33 21.72
N GLY A 11 -7.18 -4.61 20.45
CA GLY A 11 -8.43 -5.22 19.99
C GLY A 11 -9.01 -4.56 18.75
N ILE A 12 -8.88 -5.27 17.62
CA ILE A 12 -9.45 -4.98 16.30
C ILE A 12 -8.67 -3.91 15.51
N PRO A 13 -7.85 -4.33 14.52
CA PRO A 13 -7.36 -3.43 13.49
C PRO A 13 -8.53 -2.67 12.87
N GLY A 14 -8.49 -1.33 12.87
CA GLY A 14 -9.49 -0.55 12.16
C GLY A 14 -9.50 -0.95 10.68
N ASN A 15 -10.67 -0.89 10.06
CA ASN A 15 -10.85 -1.33 8.69
C ASN A 15 -9.99 -0.48 7.72
N PRO A 16 -8.90 -1.02 7.14
CA PRO A 16 -7.96 -0.26 6.30
C PRO A 16 -8.55 0.22 4.97
N ILE A 17 -9.72 -0.28 4.60
CA ILE A 17 -10.42 0.10 3.37
C ILE A 17 -11.73 0.84 3.66
N ALA A 18 -12.02 1.24 4.92
CA ALA A 18 -13.28 1.92 5.27
C ALA A 18 -13.58 3.11 4.35
N LYS A 19 -12.61 4.02 4.20
CA LYS A 19 -12.73 5.16 3.29
C LYS A 19 -12.98 4.76 1.83
N ALA A 20 -12.35 3.68 1.37
CA ALA A 20 -12.54 3.19 0.00
C ALA A 20 -13.90 2.51 -0.20
N GLN A 21 -14.49 1.93 0.86
CA GLN A 21 -15.85 1.41 0.82
C GLN A 21 -16.88 2.53 0.78
N GLU A 22 -16.64 3.61 1.53
CA GLU A 22 -17.49 4.80 1.53
C GLU A 22 -17.39 5.61 0.23
N HIS A 23 -16.21 5.59 -0.41
CA HIS A 23 -15.92 6.41 -1.58
C HIS A 23 -15.51 5.55 -2.77
N THR A 24 -16.52 4.97 -3.42
CA THR A 24 -16.38 4.28 -4.69
C THR A 24 -16.63 5.27 -5.85
N LEU A 25 -15.70 5.34 -6.79
CA LEU A 25 -15.77 6.16 -7.99
C LEU A 25 -15.84 5.25 -9.22
N LEU A 26 -16.73 5.55 -10.15
CA LEU A 26 -16.81 4.84 -11.43
C LEU A 26 -16.03 5.61 -12.49
N LEU A 27 -15.05 4.96 -13.10
CA LEU A 27 -14.25 5.50 -14.19
C LEU A 27 -14.66 4.83 -15.50
N ILE A 28 -15.25 5.61 -16.41
CA ILE A 28 -15.59 5.18 -17.77
C ILE A 28 -14.65 5.88 -18.74
N ASP A 29 -13.66 5.15 -19.25
CA ASP A 29 -12.61 5.74 -20.08
C ASP A 29 -12.01 4.73 -21.07
N THR A 30 -12.11 5.04 -22.37
CA THR A 30 -11.55 4.22 -23.45
C THR A 30 -10.03 4.29 -23.54
N ASP A 31 -9.42 5.33 -22.98
CA ASP A 31 -7.96 5.45 -22.87
C ASP A 31 -7.49 4.63 -21.66
N GLU A 32 -7.10 3.37 -21.91
CA GLU A 32 -6.66 2.45 -20.86
C GLU A 32 -5.50 3.02 -20.05
N MET A 33 -4.53 3.70 -20.68
CA MET A 33 -3.37 4.25 -19.97
C MET A 33 -3.78 5.34 -18.98
N ARG A 34 -4.60 6.30 -19.43
CA ARG A 34 -5.14 7.34 -18.55
C ARG A 34 -6.01 6.74 -17.44
N ALA A 35 -6.84 5.75 -17.79
CA ALA A 35 -7.71 5.08 -16.85
C ALA A 35 -6.92 4.39 -15.73
N GLN A 36 -5.87 3.64 -16.08
CA GLN A 36 -5.01 2.94 -15.14
C GLN A 36 -4.20 3.90 -14.26
N ASN A 37 -3.64 4.96 -14.85
CA ASN A 37 -2.94 5.99 -14.06
C ASN A 37 -3.86 6.66 -13.05
N LEU A 38 -5.11 6.96 -13.44
CA LEU A 38 -6.09 7.55 -12.55
C LEU A 38 -6.54 6.58 -11.46
N ALA A 39 -6.77 5.32 -11.80
CA ALA A 39 -7.10 4.27 -10.84
C ALA A 39 -5.99 4.08 -9.78
N SER A 40 -4.72 4.10 -10.20
CA SER A 40 -3.56 4.07 -9.30
C SER A 40 -3.57 5.29 -8.37
N VAL A 41 -3.71 6.51 -8.89
CA VAL A 41 -3.75 7.74 -8.06
C VAL A 41 -4.91 7.71 -7.06
N LEU A 42 -6.10 7.26 -7.46
CA LEU A 42 -7.26 7.12 -6.59
C LEU A 42 -7.02 6.07 -5.49
N THR A 43 -6.42 4.94 -5.86
CA THR A 43 -6.04 3.87 -4.92
C THR A 43 -5.04 4.37 -3.89
N LEU A 44 -4.02 5.10 -4.32
CA LEU A 44 -3.02 5.74 -3.45
C LEU A 44 -3.60 6.88 -2.60
N ALA A 45 -4.72 7.47 -3.00
CA ALA A 45 -5.48 8.42 -2.18
C ALA A 45 -6.49 7.76 -1.23
N GLY A 46 -6.52 6.41 -1.18
CA GLY A 46 -7.41 5.64 -0.30
C GLY A 46 -8.84 5.52 -0.79
N LEU A 47 -9.09 5.77 -2.07
CA LEU A 47 -10.40 5.65 -2.70
C LEU A 47 -10.52 4.30 -3.44
N ARG A 48 -11.74 3.91 -3.79
CA ARG A 48 -11.98 2.75 -4.66
C ARG A 48 -12.36 3.24 -6.05
N ALA A 49 -11.64 2.81 -7.07
CA ALA A 49 -12.08 2.98 -8.45
C ALA A 49 -12.77 1.70 -8.94
N ILE A 50 -13.76 1.86 -9.81
CA ILE A 50 -14.31 0.80 -10.64
C ILE A 50 -14.05 1.25 -12.07
N VAL A 51 -13.21 0.53 -12.79
CA VAL A 51 -12.67 0.98 -14.08
C VAL A 51 -13.26 0.15 -15.20
N VAL A 52 -13.87 0.84 -16.17
CA VAL A 52 -14.48 0.23 -17.35
C VAL A 52 -14.23 1.11 -18.58
N PRO A 53 -14.10 0.55 -19.78
CA PRO A 53 -13.80 1.31 -20.99
C PRO A 53 -15.01 2.07 -21.55
N ASN A 54 -16.23 1.61 -21.28
CA ASN A 54 -17.45 2.21 -21.82
C ASN A 54 -18.67 1.94 -20.94
N THR A 55 -19.76 2.65 -21.22
CA THR A 55 -21.01 2.54 -20.46
C THR A 55 -21.63 1.14 -20.48
N TYR A 56 -21.49 0.40 -21.60
CA TYR A 56 -22.01 -0.97 -21.67
C TYR A 56 -21.36 -1.86 -20.61
N GLN A 57 -20.04 -1.82 -20.53
CA GLN A 57 -19.29 -2.58 -19.52
C GLN A 57 -19.54 -2.04 -18.10
N ALA A 58 -19.78 -0.74 -17.93
CA ALA A 58 -20.22 -0.17 -16.66
C ALA A 58 -21.53 -0.81 -16.18
N PHE A 59 -22.51 -0.94 -17.09
CA PHE A 59 -23.80 -1.52 -16.80
C PHE A 59 -23.69 -3.02 -16.49
N GLU A 60 -22.93 -3.76 -17.31
CA GLU A 60 -22.65 -5.18 -17.07
C GLU A 60 -22.00 -5.40 -15.70
N ARG A 61 -20.96 -4.62 -15.39
CA ARG A 61 -20.25 -4.66 -14.11
C ARG A 61 -21.19 -4.40 -12.95
N PHE A 62 -22.09 -3.43 -13.06
CA PHE A 62 -23.08 -3.10 -12.04
C PHE A 62 -24.10 -4.23 -11.81
N LEU A 63 -24.47 -4.98 -12.86
CA LEU A 63 -25.35 -6.14 -12.74
C LEU A 63 -24.65 -7.32 -12.06
N GLN A 64 -23.36 -7.53 -12.33
CA GLN A 64 -22.55 -8.60 -11.72
C GLN A 64 -22.18 -8.28 -10.26
N GLN A 65 -21.79 -7.05 -10.00
CA GLN A 65 -21.37 -6.56 -8.69
C GLN A 65 -22.06 -5.22 -8.45
N ARG A 66 -23.05 -5.20 -7.55
CA ARG A 66 -23.71 -3.95 -7.17
C ARG A 66 -22.71 -3.03 -6.49
N PHE A 67 -22.68 -1.76 -6.92
CA PHE A 67 -21.88 -0.71 -6.31
C PHE A 67 -22.62 0.62 -6.40
N LYS A 68 -22.41 1.51 -5.42
CA LYS A 68 -22.94 2.88 -5.41
C LYS A 68 -21.80 3.84 -5.75
N PRO A 69 -21.70 4.38 -6.99
CA PRO A 69 -20.69 5.37 -7.29
C PRO A 69 -21.06 6.72 -6.66
N GLU A 70 -20.12 7.32 -5.93
CA GLU A 70 -20.23 8.68 -5.38
C GLU A 70 -19.79 9.74 -6.40
N LEU A 71 -19.08 9.33 -7.46
CA LEU A 71 -18.70 10.17 -8.60
C LEU A 71 -18.49 9.29 -9.83
N ILE A 72 -18.94 9.77 -11.00
CA ILE A 72 -18.63 9.18 -12.30
C ILE A 72 -17.59 10.06 -13.00
N LEU A 73 -16.46 9.47 -13.36
CA LEU A 73 -15.38 10.08 -14.13
C LEU A 73 -15.51 9.63 -15.59
N LEU A 74 -15.72 10.57 -16.51
CA LEU A 74 -15.88 10.30 -17.94
C LEU A 74 -14.66 10.77 -18.75
N GLY A 75 -13.95 9.81 -19.34
CA GLY A 75 -12.80 10.08 -20.21
C GLY A 75 -13.17 10.69 -21.54
N GLN A 76 -14.35 10.35 -22.07
CA GLN A 76 -14.90 10.89 -23.31
C GLN A 76 -16.23 11.60 -23.00
N PRO A 77 -16.32 12.94 -23.13
CA PRO A 77 -17.56 13.68 -22.85
C PRO A 77 -18.76 13.20 -23.67
N GLU A 78 -18.52 12.64 -24.85
CA GLU A 78 -19.52 12.15 -25.79
C GLU A 78 -20.30 10.96 -25.23
N GLU A 79 -19.69 10.12 -24.38
CA GLU A 79 -20.37 8.99 -23.72
C GLU A 79 -21.62 9.43 -22.97
N ARG A 80 -21.59 10.64 -22.38
CA ARG A 80 -22.73 11.22 -21.65
C ARG A 80 -23.96 11.41 -22.52
N SER A 81 -23.78 11.63 -23.82
CA SER A 81 -24.87 11.87 -24.77
C SER A 81 -25.52 10.57 -25.27
N THR A 82 -24.95 9.41 -24.95
CA THR A 82 -25.47 8.12 -25.42
C THR A 82 -26.75 7.72 -24.69
N GLN A 83 -27.69 7.09 -25.41
CA GLN A 83 -28.91 6.56 -24.79
C GLN A 83 -28.61 5.50 -23.72
N LEU A 84 -27.53 4.74 -23.91
CA LEU A 84 -27.11 3.73 -22.94
C LEU A 84 -26.68 4.38 -21.63
N PHE A 85 -25.94 5.49 -21.68
CA PHE A 85 -25.56 6.24 -20.49
C PHE A 85 -26.77 6.80 -19.76
N ALA A 86 -27.73 7.38 -20.50
CA ALA A 86 -28.97 7.87 -19.91
C ALA A 86 -29.73 6.76 -19.16
N ARG A 87 -29.84 5.55 -19.74
CA ARG A 87 -30.49 4.41 -19.10
C ARG A 87 -29.75 3.91 -17.87
N PHE A 88 -28.42 3.78 -17.96
CA PHE A 88 -27.59 3.36 -16.84
C PHE A 88 -27.69 4.37 -15.68
N PHE A 89 -27.57 5.66 -15.98
CA PHE A 89 -27.66 6.73 -15.00
C PHE A 89 -29.04 6.78 -14.35
N GLN A 90 -30.12 6.64 -15.14
CA GLN A 90 -31.48 6.53 -14.61
C GLN A 90 -31.63 5.31 -13.68
N ARG A 91 -31.01 4.17 -14.02
CA ARG A 91 -31.02 2.99 -13.14
C ARG A 91 -30.30 3.25 -11.82
N LEU A 92 -29.16 3.94 -11.83
CA LEU A 92 -28.45 4.33 -10.61
C LEU A 92 -29.33 5.23 -9.73
N ILE A 93 -30.00 6.22 -10.31
CA ILE A 93 -30.93 7.11 -9.59
C ILE A 93 -32.09 6.31 -8.99
N GLN A 94 -32.68 5.39 -9.73
CA GLN A 94 -33.78 4.57 -9.24
C GLN A 94 -33.37 3.66 -8.08
N GLU A 95 -32.18 3.07 -8.16
CA GLU A 95 -31.67 2.15 -7.14
C GLU A 95 -31.25 2.88 -5.86
N PHE A 96 -30.54 4.01 -5.98
CA PHE A 96 -29.91 4.70 -4.86
C PHE A 96 -30.61 5.98 -4.43
N GLN A 97 -31.66 6.39 -5.15
CA GLN A 97 -32.48 7.58 -4.86
C GLN A 97 -31.66 8.89 -4.79
N GLN A 98 -30.53 8.93 -5.50
CA GLN A 98 -29.60 10.06 -5.50
C GLN A 98 -28.99 10.22 -6.90
N GLU A 99 -28.84 11.46 -7.35
CA GLU A 99 -28.04 11.75 -8.54
C GLU A 99 -26.55 11.65 -8.22
N THR A 100 -25.83 10.80 -8.95
CA THR A 100 -24.37 10.73 -8.85
C THR A 100 -23.76 11.86 -9.68
N PRO A 101 -22.87 12.70 -9.12
CA PRO A 101 -22.20 13.72 -9.89
C PRO A 101 -21.33 13.12 -11.00
N ILE A 102 -21.14 13.88 -12.08
CA ILE A 102 -20.34 13.50 -13.24
C ILE A 102 -19.23 14.53 -13.44
N LEU A 103 -17.99 14.08 -13.57
CA LEU A 103 -16.83 14.92 -13.84
C LEU A 103 -16.08 14.38 -15.06
N SER A 104 -15.73 15.27 -16.00
CA SER A 104 -14.92 14.87 -17.15
C SER A 104 -13.45 14.70 -16.74
N SER A 105 -12.87 13.55 -17.07
CA SER A 105 -11.44 13.24 -16.90
C SER A 105 -10.63 13.44 -18.18
N ALA A 106 -11.26 13.83 -19.31
CA ALA A 106 -10.62 14.02 -20.61
C ALA A 106 -9.38 14.94 -20.56
N ASN A 107 -9.43 15.96 -19.70
CA ASN A 107 -8.36 16.96 -19.55
C ASN A 107 -7.44 16.70 -18.34
N PHE A 108 -7.46 15.50 -17.77
CA PHE A 108 -6.56 15.15 -16.68
C PHE A 108 -5.18 14.83 -17.24
N GLN A 109 -4.21 15.67 -16.91
CA GLN A 109 -2.80 15.44 -17.25
C GLN A 109 -2.15 14.69 -16.09
N LEU A 110 -2.06 13.36 -16.22
CA LEU A 110 -1.31 12.51 -15.30
C LEU A 110 0.05 12.23 -15.93
N ALA A 111 1.13 12.53 -15.21
CA ALA A 111 2.49 12.24 -15.67
C ALA A 111 2.83 10.75 -15.50
N ASP A 112 2.41 10.21 -14.36
CA ASP A 112 2.52 8.84 -13.92
C ASP A 112 1.40 8.57 -12.89
N GLY A 113 1.13 7.30 -12.59
CA GLY A 113 0.11 6.91 -11.59
C GLY A 113 0.51 7.17 -10.13
N ASN A 114 1.49 8.05 -9.86
CA ASN A 114 2.19 8.13 -8.57
C ASN A 114 1.81 9.37 -7.76
N LEU A 115 1.39 9.20 -6.49
CA LEU A 115 0.99 10.34 -5.65
C LEU A 115 2.16 10.97 -4.88
N LEU A 116 3.14 10.16 -4.47
CA LEU A 116 4.37 10.63 -3.84
C LEU A 116 5.57 10.42 -4.77
N LEU A 117 6.41 11.44 -4.87
CA LEU A 117 7.63 11.44 -5.67
C LEU A 117 8.84 11.54 -4.75
N ALA A 118 9.78 10.64 -4.92
CA ALA A 118 11.14 10.85 -4.44
C ALA A 118 11.81 11.90 -5.34
N ASP A 119 11.74 13.18 -4.94
CA ASP A 119 12.41 14.27 -5.64
C ASP A 119 13.67 14.66 -4.87
N THR A 120 14.81 14.22 -5.39
CA THR A 120 16.13 14.41 -4.78
C THR A 120 16.59 15.87 -4.80
N PHE A 121 16.01 16.70 -5.67
CA PHE A 121 16.27 18.14 -5.69
C PHE A 121 15.45 18.87 -4.63
N ALA A 122 14.28 18.34 -4.27
CA ALA A 122 13.39 18.95 -3.30
C ALA A 122 13.65 18.46 -1.86
N SER A 123 13.96 17.17 -1.67
CA SER A 123 14.28 16.62 -0.35
C SER A 123 15.05 15.30 -0.43
N THR A 124 16.03 15.15 0.46
CA THR A 124 16.77 13.89 0.67
C THR A 124 16.18 13.03 1.79
N SER A 125 15.24 13.58 2.57
CA SER A 125 14.74 13.00 3.82
C SER A 125 13.24 12.72 3.82
N VAL A 126 12.47 13.23 2.86
CA VAL A 126 11.03 12.96 2.71
C VAL A 126 10.62 12.89 1.24
N HIS A 127 9.51 12.23 0.96
CA HIS A 127 8.90 12.31 -0.38
C HIS A 127 8.10 13.60 -0.52
N VAL A 128 7.93 14.04 -1.76
CA VAL A 128 7.14 15.22 -2.10
C VAL A 128 5.87 14.78 -2.81
N VAL A 129 4.75 15.43 -2.51
CA VAL A 129 3.49 15.16 -3.19
C VAL A 129 3.58 15.65 -4.65
N SER A 130 3.21 14.79 -5.60
CA SER A 130 3.15 15.15 -7.02
C SER A 130 2.20 16.33 -7.25
N GLN A 131 2.71 17.46 -7.75
CA GLN A 131 1.88 18.63 -8.01
C GLN A 131 0.78 18.30 -9.03
N ARG A 132 1.13 17.69 -10.16
CA ARG A 132 0.18 17.34 -11.24
C ARG A 132 -0.93 16.42 -10.75
N ASN A 133 -0.57 15.35 -10.03
CA ASN A 133 -1.57 14.39 -9.55
C ASN A 133 -2.40 14.98 -8.39
N SER A 134 -1.81 15.86 -7.58
CA SER A 134 -2.57 16.62 -6.56
C SER A 134 -3.60 17.57 -7.17
N GLU A 135 -3.33 18.16 -8.34
CA GLU A 135 -4.28 19.02 -9.04
C GLU A 135 -5.48 18.24 -9.55
N VAL A 136 -5.28 17.01 -10.01
CA VAL A 136 -6.36 16.07 -10.36
C VAL A 136 -7.20 15.74 -9.13
N LEU A 137 -6.57 15.35 -8.01
CA LEU A 137 -7.29 15.09 -6.77
C LEU A 137 -8.09 16.31 -6.28
N LYS A 138 -7.51 17.51 -6.35
CA LYS A 138 -8.20 18.77 -5.99
C LYS A 138 -9.43 19.02 -6.87
N LYS A 139 -9.40 18.66 -8.16
CA LYS A 139 -10.60 18.75 -9.03
C LYS A 139 -11.69 17.78 -8.56
N ILE A 140 -11.32 16.57 -8.17
CA ILE A 140 -12.25 15.58 -7.60
C ILE A 140 -12.82 16.09 -6.28
N TRP A 141 -12.00 16.61 -5.37
CA TRP A 141 -12.44 17.13 -4.06
C TRP A 141 -13.37 18.33 -4.14
N ARG A 142 -13.33 19.12 -5.22
CA ARG A 142 -14.32 20.19 -5.45
C ARG A 142 -15.72 19.65 -5.68
N VAL A 143 -15.84 18.45 -6.25
CA VAL A 143 -17.11 17.78 -6.53
C VAL A 143 -17.51 16.86 -5.38
N LEU A 144 -16.53 16.20 -4.76
CA LEU A 144 -16.71 15.25 -3.67
C LEU A 144 -15.80 15.60 -2.47
N PRO A 145 -16.13 16.65 -1.68
CA PRO A 145 -15.25 17.15 -0.61
C PRO A 145 -14.95 16.14 0.50
N SER A 146 -15.87 15.20 0.77
CA SER A 146 -15.71 14.13 1.76
C SER A 146 -14.48 13.25 1.49
N THR A 147 -14.03 13.15 0.23
CA THR A 147 -12.84 12.36 -0.13
C THR A 147 -11.52 13.05 0.17
N GLN A 148 -11.54 14.33 0.56
CA GLN A 148 -10.32 15.10 0.77
C GLN A 148 -9.37 14.44 1.79
N ILE A 149 -8.07 14.51 1.52
CA ILE A 149 -7.00 14.12 2.44
C ILE A 149 -6.05 15.29 2.64
N SER A 150 -5.39 15.34 3.80
CA SER A 150 -4.28 16.28 3.98
C SER A 150 -3.14 15.88 3.06
N LEU A 151 -2.65 16.84 2.26
CA LEU A 151 -1.41 16.67 1.48
C LEU A 151 -0.20 17.24 2.21
N LYS A 152 -0.38 17.68 3.47
CA LYS A 152 0.71 18.18 4.31
C LYS A 152 1.33 17.02 5.07
N LEU A 153 2.63 17.11 5.30
CA LEU A 153 3.34 16.28 6.25
C LEU A 153 2.80 16.57 7.66
N ILE A 154 2.81 15.55 8.52
CA ILE A 154 2.53 15.78 9.94
C ILE A 154 3.65 16.60 10.57
N GLU A 155 3.31 17.38 11.59
CA GLU A 155 4.31 18.09 12.39
C GLU A 155 5.12 17.10 13.23
N ASN A 156 6.44 17.30 13.29
CA ASN A 156 7.38 16.56 14.13
C ASN A 156 7.27 15.01 14.01
N PRO A 157 7.36 14.43 12.79
CA PRO A 157 7.32 12.98 12.62
C PRO A 157 8.49 12.30 13.36
N ILE A 158 8.21 11.14 13.96
CA ILE A 158 9.15 10.34 14.75
C ILE A 158 10.40 10.06 13.93
N VAL A 159 10.25 9.65 12.68
CA VAL A 159 11.37 9.28 11.81
C VAL A 159 12.30 10.46 11.52
N LEU A 160 11.78 11.69 11.34
CA LEU A 160 12.63 12.83 10.98
C LEU A 160 13.31 13.47 12.20
N GLU A 161 12.68 13.44 13.37
CA GLU A 161 13.20 14.13 14.55
C GLU A 161 13.75 13.18 15.62
N PRO A 162 12.92 12.44 16.41
CA PRO A 162 13.40 11.50 17.41
C PRO A 162 14.43 10.48 16.88
N LEU A 163 14.18 9.84 15.73
CA LEU A 163 15.03 8.73 15.27
C LEU A 163 16.34 9.21 14.67
N SER A 164 16.34 10.37 14.01
CA SER A 164 17.56 11.03 13.54
C SER A 164 18.54 11.29 14.68
N ARG A 165 18.06 11.70 15.86
CA ARG A 165 18.91 11.89 17.07
C ARG A 165 19.48 10.57 17.59
N LEU A 166 18.84 9.46 17.28
CA LEU A 166 19.34 8.11 17.56
C LEU A 166 20.25 7.59 16.44
N GLY A 167 20.61 8.39 15.43
CA GLY A 167 21.48 7.97 14.32
C GLY A 167 20.76 7.13 13.26
N LEU A 168 19.44 6.97 13.35
CA LEU A 168 18.61 6.43 12.29
C LEU A 168 18.21 7.58 11.37
N LEU A 169 19.08 7.88 10.41
CA LEU A 169 18.93 9.01 9.50
C LEU A 169 17.94 8.67 8.37
N PRO A 170 16.89 9.49 8.15
CA PRO A 170 15.94 9.35 7.04
C PRO A 170 16.62 9.23 5.68
N ARG A 171 16.09 8.37 4.82
CA ARG A 171 16.59 8.14 3.46
C ARG A 171 15.43 8.11 2.48
N VAL A 172 15.62 8.65 1.29
CA VAL A 172 14.64 8.55 0.20
C VAL A 172 15.27 7.72 -0.92
N THR A 173 14.48 6.79 -1.47
CA THR A 173 14.89 5.92 -2.60
C THR A 173 15.37 6.77 -3.78
N GLN A 174 16.51 6.39 -4.35
CA GLN A 174 17.08 7.08 -5.51
C GLN A 174 16.67 6.38 -6.81
N LYS A 175 16.60 5.05 -6.76
CA LYS A 175 16.22 4.22 -7.90
C LYS A 175 14.71 4.19 -8.17
N LYS A 176 13.87 4.37 -7.15
CA LYS A 176 12.40 4.24 -7.23
C LYS A 176 11.92 2.91 -7.85
N LEU A 177 12.70 1.84 -7.70
CA LEU A 177 12.41 0.55 -8.30
C LEU A 177 12.68 -0.58 -7.31
N SER A 178 11.94 -1.68 -7.45
CA SER A 178 12.17 -2.95 -6.77
C SER A 178 12.44 -4.07 -7.78
N ILE A 179 12.98 -5.16 -7.26
CA ILE A 179 13.37 -6.32 -8.06
C ILE A 179 12.16 -7.05 -8.67
N ALA A 180 12.28 -7.46 -9.93
CA ALA A 180 11.22 -8.10 -10.71
C ALA A 180 10.78 -9.45 -10.13
N SER A 181 11.74 -10.27 -9.68
CA SER A 181 11.48 -11.56 -9.02
C SER A 181 10.54 -11.43 -7.83
N HIS A 182 10.77 -10.47 -6.94
CA HIS A 182 9.88 -10.26 -5.81
C HIS A 182 8.47 -9.84 -6.23
N PHE A 183 8.30 -8.95 -7.20
CA PHE A 183 6.95 -8.56 -7.63
C PHE A 183 6.23 -9.72 -8.34
N HIS A 184 6.96 -10.55 -9.08
CA HIS A 184 6.43 -11.80 -9.63
C HIS A 184 5.88 -12.70 -8.51
N ASP A 185 6.64 -12.90 -7.43
CA ASP A 185 6.21 -13.71 -6.28
C ASP A 185 5.01 -13.07 -5.55
N GLN A 186 4.96 -11.74 -5.47
CA GLN A 186 3.80 -11.00 -4.94
C GLN A 186 2.53 -11.28 -5.75
N LEU A 187 2.61 -11.22 -7.09
CA LEU A 187 1.50 -11.52 -7.99
C LEU A 187 1.06 -12.97 -7.86
N LYS A 188 2.02 -13.90 -7.82
CA LYS A 188 1.75 -15.34 -7.63
C LYS A 188 1.06 -15.62 -6.30
N ALA A 189 1.49 -14.99 -5.22
CA ALA A 189 0.85 -15.09 -3.91
C ALA A 189 -0.56 -14.48 -3.93
N ALA A 190 -0.75 -13.32 -4.57
CA ALA A 190 -2.05 -12.68 -4.71
C ALA A 190 -3.03 -13.57 -5.51
N ARG A 191 -2.55 -14.20 -6.59
CA ARG A 191 -3.35 -15.07 -7.46
C ARG A 191 -3.92 -16.28 -6.73
N ARG A 192 -3.25 -16.75 -5.67
CA ARG A 192 -3.70 -17.88 -4.84
C ARG A 192 -4.83 -17.52 -3.87
N ILE A 193 -5.02 -16.24 -3.57
CA ILE A 193 -5.98 -15.79 -2.54
C ILE A 193 -7.11 -14.91 -3.10
N ILE A 194 -6.90 -14.30 -4.27
CA ILE A 194 -7.94 -13.57 -5.00
C ILE A 194 -8.65 -14.56 -5.92
N LEU A 195 -9.99 -14.58 -5.88
CA LEU A 195 -10.79 -15.47 -6.71
C LEU A 195 -10.60 -15.16 -8.20
N ASP A 196 -10.61 -16.19 -9.05
CA ASP A 196 -10.50 -16.06 -10.50
C ASP A 196 -11.51 -15.07 -11.09
N SER A 197 -12.75 -15.10 -10.61
CA SER A 197 -13.83 -14.21 -11.05
C SER A 197 -13.61 -12.73 -10.67
N GLN A 198 -12.73 -12.45 -9.72
CA GLN A 198 -12.44 -11.10 -9.24
C GLN A 198 -11.13 -10.55 -9.81
N TRP A 199 -10.19 -11.41 -10.16
CA TRP A 199 -8.81 -11.05 -10.48
C TRP A 199 -8.71 -9.94 -11.52
N ASP A 200 -9.28 -10.12 -12.70
CA ASP A 200 -9.16 -9.16 -13.80
C ASP A 200 -9.70 -7.78 -13.42
N ASN A 201 -10.85 -7.76 -12.75
CA ASN A 201 -11.49 -6.52 -12.34
C ASN A 201 -10.69 -5.82 -11.24
N LEU A 202 -10.27 -6.54 -10.20
CA LEU A 202 -9.52 -5.95 -9.09
C LEU A 202 -8.17 -5.40 -9.55
N MET A 203 -7.46 -6.11 -10.43
CA MET A 203 -6.21 -5.62 -11.00
C MET A 203 -6.44 -4.35 -11.83
N THR A 204 -7.54 -4.28 -12.61
CA THR A 204 -7.90 -3.07 -13.37
C THR A 204 -8.28 -1.91 -12.43
N ASP A 205 -9.04 -2.20 -11.38
CA ASP A 205 -9.58 -1.22 -10.42
C ASP A 205 -8.49 -0.53 -9.59
N VAL A 206 -7.32 -1.16 -9.44
CA VAL A 206 -6.17 -0.58 -8.71
C VAL A 206 -5.06 -0.03 -9.60
N GLY A 207 -5.25 0.01 -10.92
CA GLY A 207 -4.24 0.52 -11.86
C GLY A 207 -3.16 -0.48 -12.28
N LEU A 208 -3.44 -1.79 -12.21
CA LEU A 208 -2.53 -2.88 -12.53
C LEU A 208 -3.05 -3.79 -13.67
N ALA A 209 -3.86 -3.25 -14.57
CA ALA A 209 -4.45 -4.00 -15.69
C ALA A 209 -3.43 -4.76 -16.56
N GLN A 210 -2.20 -4.26 -16.66
CA GLN A 210 -1.11 -4.90 -17.39
C GLN A 210 -0.76 -6.29 -16.84
N PHE A 211 -0.98 -6.55 -15.54
CA PHE A 211 -0.63 -7.81 -14.87
C PHE A 211 -1.83 -8.77 -14.71
N ARG A 212 -2.96 -8.51 -15.38
CA ARG A 212 -4.14 -9.38 -15.35
C ARG A 212 -3.85 -10.80 -15.85
N LYS A 213 -2.97 -10.91 -16.84
CA LYS A 213 -2.61 -12.20 -17.43
C LYS A 213 -1.21 -12.63 -17.01
N GLU A 214 -1.05 -13.90 -16.70
CA GLU A 214 0.23 -14.46 -16.25
C GLU A 214 1.33 -14.29 -17.30
N GLU A 215 1.01 -14.34 -18.60
CA GLU A 215 2.00 -14.09 -19.67
C GLU A 215 2.59 -12.68 -19.65
N ASN A 216 1.93 -11.73 -18.98
CA ASN A 216 2.38 -10.34 -18.85
C ASN A 216 3.07 -10.06 -17.50
N TRP A 217 3.21 -11.05 -16.63
CA TRP A 217 3.92 -10.86 -15.36
C TRP A 217 5.40 -10.62 -15.63
N PRO A 218 6.08 -9.80 -14.81
CA PRO A 218 7.50 -9.61 -14.97
C PRO A 218 8.23 -10.95 -14.81
N ALA A 219 9.27 -11.16 -15.61
CA ALA A 219 10.12 -12.34 -15.47
C ALA A 219 10.76 -12.37 -14.08
N ALA A 220 10.88 -13.56 -13.50
CA ALA A 220 11.51 -13.77 -12.19
C ALA A 220 13.04 -13.58 -12.29
N THR A 221 13.45 -12.33 -12.43
CA THR A 221 14.84 -11.91 -12.64
C THR A 221 15.25 -10.90 -11.58
N GLU A 222 16.56 -10.76 -11.37
CA GLU A 222 17.13 -9.83 -10.40
C GLU A 222 17.23 -8.38 -10.92
N GLN A 223 16.38 -8.00 -11.89
CA GLN A 223 16.34 -6.66 -12.48
C GLN A 223 15.44 -5.73 -11.66
N TYR A 224 15.93 -4.53 -11.36
CA TYR A 224 15.17 -3.48 -10.65
C TYR A 224 14.36 -2.66 -11.66
N ILE A 225 13.16 -3.12 -12.00
CA ILE A 225 12.31 -2.49 -13.03
C ILE A 225 10.87 -2.24 -12.56
N ILE A 226 10.53 -2.61 -11.33
CA ILE A 226 9.16 -2.52 -10.82
C ILE A 226 8.99 -1.25 -9.98
N PRO A 227 8.08 -0.34 -10.34
CA PRO A 227 7.69 0.78 -9.48
C PRO A 227 7.12 0.31 -8.13
N PRO A 228 7.57 0.87 -6.99
CA PRO A 228 7.12 0.45 -5.66
C PRO A 228 5.62 0.69 -5.41
N GLU A 229 5.00 1.65 -6.10
CA GLU A 229 3.56 1.91 -6.06
C GLU A 229 2.77 0.67 -6.46
N TYR A 230 3.29 -0.17 -7.37
CA TYR A 230 2.59 -1.37 -7.81
C TYR A 230 2.40 -2.37 -6.67
N THR A 231 3.37 -2.48 -5.76
CA THR A 231 3.20 -3.30 -4.55
C THR A 231 2.11 -2.75 -3.64
N THR A 232 2.01 -1.42 -3.52
CA THR A 232 0.94 -0.79 -2.73
C THR A 232 -0.43 -0.98 -3.39
N CYS A 233 -0.55 -0.80 -4.70
CA CYS A 233 -1.79 -1.07 -5.45
C CYS A 233 -2.19 -2.55 -5.37
N LEU A 234 -1.24 -3.48 -5.48
CA LEU A 234 -1.51 -4.91 -5.35
C LEU A 234 -2.00 -5.27 -3.94
N ASN A 235 -1.41 -4.70 -2.90
CA ASN A 235 -1.90 -4.84 -1.53
C ASN A 235 -3.37 -4.38 -1.40
N ARG A 236 -3.75 -3.29 -2.09
CA ARG A 236 -5.14 -2.82 -2.11
C ARG A 236 -6.06 -3.77 -2.86
N ALA A 237 -5.65 -4.32 -3.99
CA ALA A 237 -6.42 -5.36 -4.70
C ALA A 237 -6.67 -6.59 -3.81
N VAL A 238 -5.64 -7.04 -3.08
CA VAL A 238 -5.75 -8.11 -2.09
C VAL A 238 -6.77 -7.75 -1.00
N MET A 239 -6.69 -6.57 -0.40
CA MET A 239 -7.68 -6.15 0.60
C MET A 239 -9.11 -6.07 0.04
N PHE A 240 -9.27 -5.61 -1.21
CA PHE A 240 -10.57 -5.50 -1.87
C PHE A 240 -11.17 -6.85 -2.27
N SER A 241 -10.39 -7.93 -2.34
CA SER A 241 -10.90 -9.27 -2.64
C SER A 241 -11.69 -9.87 -1.48
N ASN A 242 -11.44 -9.40 -0.25
CA ASN A 242 -12.19 -9.79 0.95
C ASN A 242 -12.48 -8.56 1.82
N PRO A 243 -13.45 -7.72 1.43
CA PRO A 243 -13.72 -6.44 2.08
C PRO A 243 -14.32 -6.56 3.48
N GLU A 244 -14.79 -7.74 3.88
CA GLU A 244 -15.25 -8.06 5.23
C GLU A 244 -14.06 -8.22 6.21
N GLN A 245 -12.94 -8.76 5.74
CA GLN A 245 -11.73 -9.00 6.54
C GLN A 245 -10.44 -8.56 5.83
N PRO A 246 -10.34 -7.29 5.41
CA PRO A 246 -9.26 -6.79 4.55
C PRO A 246 -7.88 -6.90 5.19
N ALA A 247 -7.76 -6.61 6.50
CA ALA A 247 -6.49 -6.73 7.22
C ALA A 247 -6.03 -8.19 7.31
N GLN A 248 -6.94 -9.12 7.59
CA GLN A 248 -6.64 -10.56 7.62
C GLN A 248 -6.25 -11.09 6.24
N GLN A 249 -6.90 -10.60 5.18
CA GLN A 249 -6.58 -10.96 3.81
C GLN A 249 -5.16 -10.51 3.43
N ALA A 250 -4.79 -9.27 3.77
CA ALA A 250 -3.42 -8.77 3.58
C ALA A 250 -2.39 -9.55 4.41
N TYR A 251 -2.75 -9.95 5.64
CA TYR A 251 -1.89 -10.77 6.50
C TYR A 251 -1.65 -12.17 5.90
N THR A 252 -2.69 -12.80 5.36
CA THR A 252 -2.61 -14.10 4.67
C THR A 252 -1.73 -14.02 3.43
N TRP A 253 -1.88 -12.95 2.64
CA TRP A 253 -1.04 -12.66 1.49
C TRP A 253 0.43 -12.50 1.87
N ALA A 254 0.72 -11.64 2.86
CA ALA A 254 2.07 -11.33 3.32
C ALA A 254 2.85 -12.58 3.75
N ASN A 255 2.20 -13.51 4.45
CA ASN A 255 2.80 -14.78 4.85
C ASN A 255 3.23 -15.67 3.68
N GLN A 256 2.69 -15.45 2.48
CA GLN A 256 3.11 -16.15 1.26
C GLN A 256 4.18 -15.38 0.49
N VAL A 257 4.07 -14.05 0.46
CA VAL A 257 5.01 -13.16 -0.25
C VAL A 257 6.42 -13.25 0.34
N ASP A 258 6.53 -13.07 1.66
CA ASP A 258 7.83 -13.01 2.33
C ASP A 258 8.31 -14.40 2.78
N ALA A 259 7.62 -15.48 2.39
CA ALA A 259 7.96 -16.83 2.82
C ALA A 259 9.41 -17.20 2.47
N ASP A 260 9.85 -16.87 1.26
CA ASP A 260 11.21 -17.18 0.81
C ASP A 260 12.26 -16.30 1.49
N ILE A 261 11.97 -15.01 1.67
CA ILE A 261 12.81 -14.08 2.45
C ILE A 261 12.98 -14.60 3.88
N LEU A 262 11.88 -14.94 4.54
CA LEU A 262 11.86 -15.42 5.92
C LEU A 262 12.51 -16.80 6.07
N GLN A 263 12.39 -17.68 5.06
CA GLN A 263 13.11 -18.94 5.02
C GLN A 263 14.63 -18.72 4.92
N ARG A 264 15.09 -17.79 4.06
CA ARG A 264 16.51 -17.42 3.99
C ARG A 264 17.01 -16.84 5.30
N VAL A 265 16.25 -15.94 5.92
CA VAL A 265 16.54 -15.41 7.27
C VAL A 265 16.67 -16.53 8.30
N ALA A 266 15.73 -17.48 8.32
CA ALA A 266 15.75 -18.61 9.23
C ALA A 266 16.96 -19.54 8.97
N LEU A 267 17.31 -19.78 7.70
CA LEU A 267 18.47 -20.59 7.33
C LEU A 267 19.78 -19.93 7.78
N ILE A 268 19.96 -18.63 7.51
CA ILE A 268 21.12 -17.86 7.97
C ILE A 268 21.24 -17.95 9.50
N PHE A 269 20.12 -17.81 10.21
CA PHE A 269 20.08 -17.95 11.66
C PHE A 269 20.52 -19.34 12.14
N LEU A 270 20.07 -20.43 11.48
CA LEU A 270 20.48 -21.79 11.80
C LEU A 270 21.98 -22.03 11.52
N LEU A 271 22.48 -21.53 10.39
CA LEU A 271 23.87 -21.70 9.96
C LEU A 271 24.86 -20.95 10.85
N GLN A 272 24.49 -19.79 11.39
CA GLN A 272 25.36 -18.99 12.26
C GLN A 272 25.58 -19.61 13.66
N GLN A 273 25.06 -20.81 13.95
CA GLN A 273 25.12 -21.48 15.26
C GLN A 273 24.65 -20.63 16.44
N ALA A 274 23.94 -19.52 16.18
CA ALA A 274 23.30 -18.68 17.18
C ALA A 274 22.38 -19.44 18.17
N PRO A 275 21.71 -20.56 17.81
CA PRO A 275 20.68 -21.14 18.69
C PRO A 275 21.18 -21.81 19.98
N LYS A 276 22.48 -22.09 20.15
CA LYS A 276 22.90 -23.07 21.19
C LYS A 276 23.28 -22.47 22.55
N VAL A 277 23.59 -21.17 22.68
CA VAL A 277 24.02 -20.55 23.97
C VAL A 277 23.56 -19.08 24.14
N ILE A 278 22.78 -18.53 23.20
CA ILE A 278 22.61 -17.07 23.08
C ILE A 278 21.31 -16.56 23.72
N GLY A 279 21.41 -15.46 24.49
CA GLY A 279 20.26 -14.78 25.09
C GLY A 279 19.34 -14.11 24.06
N LYS A 280 18.06 -13.92 24.44
CA LYS A 280 16.95 -13.38 23.61
C LYS A 280 17.33 -12.11 22.83
N ASP A 281 18.15 -11.24 23.43
CA ASP A 281 18.61 -9.99 22.84
C ASP A 281 19.43 -10.21 21.57
N LEU A 282 20.46 -11.06 21.64
CA LEU A 282 21.36 -11.30 20.52
C LEU A 282 20.67 -12.12 19.42
N THR A 283 19.74 -13.02 19.77
CA THR A 283 18.84 -13.66 18.80
C THR A 283 18.08 -12.63 17.99
N MET A 284 17.46 -11.64 18.65
CA MET A 284 16.70 -10.59 17.98
C MET A 284 17.59 -9.76 17.04
N ARG A 285 18.80 -9.37 17.49
CA ARG A 285 19.76 -8.63 16.64
C ARG A 285 20.13 -9.40 15.37
N THR A 286 20.41 -10.70 15.49
CA THR A 286 20.75 -11.53 14.35
C THR A 286 19.60 -11.61 13.34
N MET A 287 18.37 -11.81 13.84
CA MET A 287 17.18 -11.85 12.97
C MET A 287 16.93 -10.52 12.26
N LEU A 288 17.01 -9.39 12.97
CA LEU A 288 16.85 -8.07 12.38
C LEU A 288 17.93 -7.75 11.35
N ASN A 289 19.19 -8.13 11.60
CA ASN A 289 20.29 -7.96 10.64
C ASN A 289 20.05 -8.75 9.36
N ALA A 290 19.69 -10.03 9.48
CA ALA A 290 19.39 -10.86 8.30
C ALA A 290 18.19 -10.29 7.52
N PHE A 291 17.14 -9.89 8.23
CA PHE A 291 15.95 -9.31 7.61
C PHE A 291 16.24 -7.98 6.88
N VAL A 292 16.98 -7.06 7.51
CA VAL A 292 17.40 -5.80 6.86
C VAL A 292 18.20 -6.07 5.59
N ASN A 293 19.12 -7.04 5.60
CA ASN A 293 19.93 -7.35 4.43
C ASN A 293 19.07 -7.85 3.26
N GLU A 294 18.11 -8.74 3.52
CA GLU A 294 17.21 -9.26 2.48
C GLU A 294 16.30 -8.16 1.91
N ILE A 295 15.68 -7.33 2.76
CA ILE A 295 14.82 -6.23 2.31
C ILE A 295 15.62 -5.18 1.53
N ASN A 296 16.84 -4.85 1.97
CA ASN A 296 17.71 -3.94 1.22
C ASN A 296 18.15 -4.54 -0.12
N SER A 297 18.34 -5.87 -0.19
CA SER A 297 18.61 -6.57 -1.45
C SER A 297 17.45 -6.42 -2.42
N VAL A 298 16.21 -6.68 -1.98
CA VAL A 298 14.99 -6.48 -2.78
C VAL A 298 14.88 -5.08 -3.40
N ARG A 299 15.33 -4.07 -2.66
CA ARG A 299 15.28 -2.66 -3.08
C ARG A 299 16.55 -2.20 -3.80
N GLY A 300 17.63 -2.96 -3.72
CA GLY A 300 18.94 -2.60 -4.27
C GLY A 300 19.53 -1.34 -3.62
N GLU A 301 19.06 -0.99 -2.42
CA GLU A 301 19.35 0.25 -1.68
C GLU A 301 19.21 0.00 -0.17
N LYS A 302 19.95 0.74 0.65
CA LYS A 302 19.87 0.66 2.12
C LYS A 302 18.67 1.43 2.65
N LEU A 303 17.47 0.87 2.50
CA LEU A 303 16.18 1.47 2.87
C LEU A 303 15.53 0.84 4.11
N ALA A 304 16.18 -0.11 4.76
CA ALA A 304 15.78 -0.61 6.06
C ALA A 304 16.96 -0.49 7.05
N ASP A 305 16.65 -0.18 8.30
CA ASP A 305 17.64 -0.05 9.37
C ASP A 305 17.00 -0.34 10.73
N TRP A 306 17.80 -0.66 11.73
CA TRP A 306 17.30 -0.91 13.08
C TRP A 306 18.29 -0.46 14.14
N LYS A 307 17.78 -0.15 15.33
CA LYS A 307 18.61 0.19 16.49
C LYS A 307 18.05 -0.39 17.77
N ARG A 308 18.94 -0.81 18.66
CA ARG A 308 18.58 -1.16 20.03
C ARG A 308 18.55 0.08 20.91
N LEU A 309 17.50 0.23 21.71
CA LEU A 309 17.31 1.30 22.66
C LEU A 309 17.94 0.95 24.02
N GLU A 310 18.12 1.96 24.87
CA GLU A 310 18.69 1.81 26.22
C GLU A 310 17.81 0.96 27.13
N ASP A 311 16.49 1.00 26.94
CA ASP A 311 15.50 0.22 27.71
C ASP A 311 15.41 -1.26 27.27
N GLY A 312 16.25 -1.68 26.33
CA GLY A 312 16.27 -3.05 25.79
C GLY A 312 15.28 -3.30 24.66
N SER A 313 14.46 -2.32 24.27
CA SER A 313 13.61 -2.40 23.08
C SER A 313 14.43 -2.28 21.79
N PHE A 314 13.84 -2.67 20.67
CA PHE A 314 14.40 -2.40 19.34
C PHE A 314 13.46 -1.50 18.55
N ILE A 315 14.03 -0.62 17.75
CA ILE A 315 13.29 0.15 16.75
C ILE A 315 13.76 -0.27 15.36
N PHE A 316 12.81 -0.49 14.47
CA PHE A 316 13.05 -0.84 13.07
C PHE A 316 12.40 0.20 12.19
N VAL A 317 13.10 0.64 11.15
CA VAL A 317 12.61 1.67 10.24
C VAL A 317 12.69 1.18 8.80
N PHE A 318 11.60 1.38 8.07
CA PHE A 318 11.55 1.30 6.62
C PHE A 318 11.52 2.71 6.04
N TYR A 319 12.55 3.05 5.30
CA TYR A 319 12.64 4.24 4.47
C TYR A 319 12.06 3.94 3.08
N SER A 320 11.38 4.92 2.46
CA SER A 320 10.62 4.70 1.20
C SER A 320 9.83 3.38 1.20
N ASN A 321 9.02 3.17 2.25
CA ASN A 321 8.38 1.88 2.53
C ASN A 321 7.62 1.33 1.32
N LEU A 322 7.99 0.12 0.87
CA LEU A 322 7.43 -0.55 -0.30
C LEU A 322 5.91 -0.77 -0.24
N PHE A 323 5.35 -1.22 0.89
CA PHE A 323 3.93 -1.58 1.01
C PHE A 323 3.00 -0.42 1.36
N ALA A 324 3.58 0.76 1.64
CA ALA A 324 2.86 2.00 1.91
C ALA A 324 3.31 3.12 0.96
N TYR A 325 4.03 2.78 -0.11
CA TYR A 325 4.63 3.76 -1.01
C TYR A 325 3.54 4.51 -1.77
N GLY A 326 3.58 5.84 -1.71
CA GLY A 326 2.58 6.67 -2.38
C GLY A 326 1.21 6.73 -1.69
N PHE A 327 0.91 5.81 -0.76
CA PHE A 327 -0.37 5.77 -0.08
C PHE A 327 -0.50 6.90 0.95
N MET A 328 -1.60 7.65 0.91
CA MET A 328 -1.84 8.81 1.75
C MET A 328 -3.27 8.81 2.32
N GLY A 329 -3.44 9.48 3.47
CA GLY A 329 -4.75 9.73 4.06
C GLY A 329 -5.33 8.57 4.86
N ALA A 330 -4.48 7.68 5.38
CA ALA A 330 -4.91 6.68 6.34
C ALA A 330 -5.16 7.33 7.71
N GLU A 331 -6.23 6.91 8.39
CA GLU A 331 -6.51 7.36 9.77
C GLU A 331 -5.74 6.54 10.81
N GLN A 332 -5.47 5.27 10.49
CA GLN A 332 -4.77 4.31 11.35
C GLN A 332 -3.53 3.76 10.63
N PRO A 333 -2.59 3.12 11.36
CA PRO A 333 -1.47 2.44 10.75
C PRO A 333 -1.94 1.33 9.79
N THR A 334 -1.32 1.23 8.61
CA THR A 334 -1.76 0.33 7.54
C THR A 334 -0.71 -0.66 7.05
N CYS A 335 0.46 -0.74 7.70
CA CYS A 335 1.53 -1.64 7.27
C CYS A 335 1.32 -3.09 7.77
N TYR A 336 0.13 -3.63 7.53
CA TYR A 336 -0.25 -5.00 7.92
C TYR A 336 0.67 -6.07 7.35
N VAL A 337 1.22 -5.82 6.15
CA VAL A 337 2.18 -6.73 5.52
C VAL A 337 3.43 -6.86 6.37
N TRP A 338 4.05 -5.74 6.78
CA TRP A 338 5.21 -5.78 7.65
C TRP A 338 4.92 -6.32 9.04
N GLN A 339 3.74 -6.00 9.60
CA GLN A 339 3.31 -6.60 10.85
C GLN A 339 3.29 -8.13 10.74
N ALA A 340 2.70 -8.68 9.67
CA ALA A 340 2.69 -10.11 9.41
C ALA A 340 4.09 -10.70 9.26
N SER A 341 4.96 -10.04 8.50
CA SER A 341 6.34 -10.48 8.29
C SER A 341 7.12 -10.51 9.60
N PHE A 342 6.95 -9.51 10.47
CA PHE A 342 7.58 -9.49 11.80
C PHE A 342 7.02 -10.55 12.73
N ASP A 343 5.71 -10.74 12.77
CA ASP A 343 5.09 -11.77 13.59
C ASP A 343 5.56 -13.17 13.15
N LYS A 344 5.65 -13.42 11.83
CA LYS A 344 6.17 -14.67 11.28
C LYS A 344 7.67 -14.84 11.55
N MET A 345 8.45 -13.77 11.40
CA MET A 345 9.88 -13.77 11.76
C MET A 345 10.06 -14.17 13.23
N LEU A 346 9.32 -13.54 14.15
CA LEU A 346 9.35 -13.86 15.57
C LEU A 346 8.92 -15.31 15.85
N GLU A 347 7.90 -15.82 15.16
CA GLU A 347 7.48 -17.23 15.25
C GLU A 347 8.61 -18.19 14.87
N LEU A 348 9.26 -17.97 13.72
CA LEU A 348 10.37 -18.79 13.22
C LEU A 348 11.57 -18.77 14.18
N GLY A 349 11.86 -17.61 14.78
CA GLY A 349 12.90 -17.45 15.79
C GLY A 349 12.52 -17.94 17.19
N LYS A 350 11.30 -18.44 17.39
CA LYS A 350 10.71 -18.79 18.71
C LYS A 350 10.79 -17.62 19.72
N GLN A 351 10.64 -16.40 19.21
CA GLN A 351 10.78 -15.13 19.92
C GLN A 351 9.44 -14.46 20.24
N GLN A 352 8.31 -14.96 19.73
CA GLN A 352 6.97 -14.36 19.88
C GLN A 352 6.49 -14.22 21.34
N LYS A 353 7.01 -15.06 22.26
CA LYS A 353 6.71 -14.96 23.70
C LYS A 353 7.50 -13.87 24.41
N TYR A 354 8.55 -13.33 23.78
CA TYR A 354 9.48 -12.40 24.41
C TYR A 354 9.39 -11.00 23.86
N TRP A 355 8.88 -10.84 22.65
CA TRP A 355 8.79 -9.55 21.99
C TRP A 355 7.36 -9.27 21.57
N HIS A 356 6.99 -8.00 21.64
CA HIS A 356 5.77 -7.47 21.03
C HIS A 356 6.19 -6.39 20.05
N VAL A 357 5.72 -6.49 18.80
CA VAL A 357 5.98 -5.50 17.76
C VAL A 357 4.71 -4.69 17.50
N ARG A 358 4.88 -3.37 17.34
CA ARG A 358 3.81 -2.47 16.93
C ARG A 358 4.35 -1.38 15.99
N GLU A 359 3.52 -0.95 15.06
CA GLU A 359 3.80 0.24 14.25
C GLU A 359 3.66 1.50 15.13
N ILE A 360 4.65 2.39 15.08
CA ILE A 360 4.67 3.65 15.84
C ILE A 360 4.61 4.89 14.94
N GLU A 361 4.96 4.73 13.66
CA GLU A 361 4.73 5.73 12.61
C GLU A 361 4.44 5.00 11.30
N CYS A 362 3.37 5.41 10.61
CA CYS A 362 3.01 4.93 9.28
C CYS A 362 3.10 6.06 8.26
N SER A 363 3.72 5.81 7.10
CA SER A 363 3.85 6.77 6.01
C SER A 363 2.49 7.21 5.48
N SER A 364 1.50 6.33 5.56
CA SER A 364 0.14 6.63 5.08
C SER A 364 -0.59 7.63 5.97
N GLN A 365 -0.08 7.87 7.18
CA GLN A 365 -0.55 8.90 8.10
C GLN A 365 0.38 10.11 8.11
N SER A 366 1.70 9.89 8.11
CA SER A 366 2.71 10.95 8.24
C SER A 366 3.10 11.63 6.93
N HIS A 367 2.88 10.92 5.81
CA HIS A 367 3.26 11.27 4.44
C HIS A 367 4.77 11.44 4.21
N THR A 368 5.61 10.96 5.13
CA THR A 368 7.08 11.06 5.02
C THR A 368 7.66 10.09 3.99
N GLY A 369 6.93 9.02 3.67
CA GLY A 369 7.44 7.86 2.96
C GLY A 369 8.12 6.84 3.88
N HIS A 370 8.06 7.03 5.20
CA HIS A 370 8.76 6.19 6.17
C HIS A 370 7.80 5.54 7.15
N CYS A 371 8.16 4.35 7.62
CA CYS A 371 7.42 3.66 8.66
C CYS A 371 8.38 3.16 9.73
N ALA A 372 7.96 3.23 10.99
CA ALA A 372 8.75 2.81 12.13
C ALA A 372 7.97 1.82 12.99
N PHE A 373 8.65 0.79 13.46
CA PHE A 373 8.12 -0.27 14.29
C PHE A 373 8.94 -0.38 15.57
N LEU A 374 8.24 -0.56 16.70
CA LEU A 374 8.86 -0.74 18.00
C LEU A 374 8.65 -2.18 18.47
N PHE A 375 9.75 -2.84 18.80
CA PHE A 375 9.79 -4.15 19.46
C PHE A 375 10.07 -3.95 20.93
N THR A 376 9.07 -4.16 21.77
CA THR A 376 9.20 -4.06 23.23
C THR A 376 9.34 -5.45 23.85
N PRO A 377 10.20 -5.65 24.86
CA PRO A 377 10.18 -6.86 25.66
C PRO A 377 8.79 -7.08 26.27
N ARG A 378 8.27 -8.30 26.19
CA ARG A 378 7.11 -8.68 26.99
C ARG A 378 7.57 -8.84 28.43
N SER A 379 6.95 -8.11 29.36
CA SER A 379 7.09 -8.38 30.78
C SER A 379 6.72 -9.84 31.04
N ALA A 380 7.61 -10.55 31.75
CA ALA A 380 7.47 -11.97 32.06
C ALA A 380 6.26 -12.26 32.94
#